data_AF-A0A1J4K5X7-F1
#
_entry.id   AF-A0A1J4K5X7-F1
#
_cell.length_a   1.000
_cell.length_b   1.000
_cell.length_c   1.000
_cell.angle_alpha   90.00
_cell.angle_beta   90.00
_cell.angle_gamma   90.00
#
_symmetry.space_group_name_H-M   'P 1'
#
loop_
_entity.id
_entity.type
_entity.pdbx_description
1 polymer ?
#
loop_
_entity_poly.entity_id
_entity_poly.type
_entity_poly.pdbx_seq_one_letter_code
_entity_poly.pdbx_strand_id
1 'polypeptide(L)'
;MSGEYELSSANMQMAIITALENANATCPDNQSFVPQSILWQRIAEPEGGPVLEGDEKERMYRCFLAALVGKKNSVALFESIEDPETSEIRWRLRPQTPESAAMYLSKGDKPLVRQEEPPQQIEELQKTLVSLRRQANKLESDNHQYAMIIDRIKRTASPEVRKNFEFFESLYSFIEQFDHSMSDIEKHVKAIGKKIDKLEIDI
;
A
#
# COMPACT_ATOMS: atom_id res chain seq x y z
N MET A 1 -27.74 -17.12 -8.23
CA MET A 1 -26.83 -16.44 -9.17
C MET A 1 -25.95 -15.53 -8.34
N SER A 2 -24.79 -16.03 -7.94
CA SER A 2 -23.83 -15.30 -7.12
C SER A 2 -22.86 -14.63 -8.08
N GLY A 3 -23.09 -13.35 -8.37
CA GLY A 3 -22.13 -12.56 -9.13
C GLY A 3 -20.95 -12.25 -8.24
N GLU A 4 -19.84 -12.96 -8.43
CA GLU A 4 -18.54 -12.55 -7.89
C GLU A 4 -18.18 -11.20 -8.52
N TYR A 5 -18.52 -10.11 -7.84
CA TYR A 5 -17.96 -8.81 -8.15
C TYR A 5 -16.49 -8.84 -7.71
N GLU A 6 -15.60 -9.29 -8.61
CA GLU A 6 -14.20 -8.92 -8.51
C GLU A 6 -14.11 -7.40 -8.62
N LEU A 7 -14.07 -6.73 -7.47
CA LEU A 7 -13.77 -5.31 -7.39
C LEU A 7 -12.32 -5.10 -7.78
N SER A 8 -12.11 -4.90 -9.09
CA SER A 8 -10.84 -4.46 -9.62
C SER A 8 -10.46 -3.12 -8.99
N SER A 9 -9.15 -2.87 -8.84
CA SER A 9 -8.67 -1.58 -8.31
C SER A 9 -9.18 -0.37 -9.11
N ALA A 10 -9.53 -0.53 -10.40
CA ALA A 10 -10.14 0.53 -11.20
C ALA A 10 -11.59 0.81 -10.80
N ASN A 11 -12.38 -0.24 -10.53
CA ASN A 11 -13.75 -0.10 -10.04
C ASN A 11 -13.77 0.57 -8.65
N MET A 12 -12.80 0.24 -7.80
CA MET A 12 -12.65 0.87 -6.49
C MET A 12 -12.26 2.35 -6.60
N GLN A 13 -11.39 2.74 -7.54
CA GLN A 13 -11.07 4.15 -7.79
C GLN A 13 -12.34 4.94 -8.17
N MET A 14 -13.20 4.39 -9.01
CA MET A 14 -14.49 5.01 -9.36
C MET A 14 -15.40 5.15 -8.15
N ALA A 15 -15.52 4.12 -7.31
CA ALA A 15 -16.34 4.18 -6.09
C ALA A 15 -15.85 5.29 -5.14
N ILE A 16 -14.52 5.45 -4.99
CA ILE A 16 -13.92 6.52 -4.18
C ILE A 16 -14.22 7.90 -4.78
N ILE A 17 -14.09 8.07 -6.09
CA ILE A 17 -14.41 9.33 -6.79
C ILE A 17 -15.86 9.72 -6.50
N THR A 18 -16.81 8.81 -6.73
CA THR A 18 -18.24 9.07 -6.47
C THR A 18 -18.51 9.39 -4.99
N ALA A 19 -17.87 8.70 -4.05
CA ALA A 19 -18.02 8.96 -2.62
C ALA A 19 -17.53 10.36 -2.22
N LEU A 20 -16.43 10.82 -2.82
CA LEU A 20 -15.86 12.16 -2.62
C LEU A 20 -16.70 13.26 -3.28
N GLU A 21 -17.18 13.03 -4.51
CA GLU A 21 -18.09 13.97 -5.20
C GLU A 21 -19.39 14.17 -4.42
N ASN A 22 -19.97 13.09 -3.91
CA ASN A 22 -21.17 13.16 -3.06
C ASN A 22 -20.91 13.89 -1.74
N ALA A 23 -19.70 13.77 -1.16
CA ALA A 23 -19.33 14.53 0.04
C ALA A 23 -19.20 16.03 -0.23
N ASN A 24 -18.60 16.40 -1.37
CA ASN A 24 -18.45 17.80 -1.79
C ASN A 24 -19.79 18.44 -2.18
N ALA A 25 -20.72 17.69 -2.77
CA ALA A 25 -22.06 18.20 -3.08
C ALA A 25 -22.84 18.64 -1.82
N THR A 26 -22.56 18.02 -0.67
CA THR A 26 -23.16 18.40 0.62
C THR A 26 -22.44 19.54 1.36
N CYS A 27 -21.22 19.91 0.96
CA CYS A 27 -20.44 21.00 1.54
C CYS A 27 -19.69 21.76 0.42
N PRO A 28 -20.22 22.89 -0.08
CA PRO A 28 -19.73 23.55 -1.30
C PRO A 28 -18.38 24.27 -1.16
N ASP A 29 -17.69 24.13 -0.03
CA ASP A 29 -16.30 24.54 0.06
C ASP A 29 -15.44 23.55 -0.73
N ASN A 30 -14.97 24.00 -1.90
CA ASN A 30 -14.06 23.32 -2.85
C ASN A 30 -12.71 22.84 -2.24
N GLN A 31 -12.58 22.81 -0.91
CA GLN A 31 -11.39 22.39 -0.18
C GLN A 31 -11.67 21.30 0.87
N SER A 32 -12.91 20.80 0.98
CA SER A 32 -13.23 19.84 2.04
C SER A 32 -12.52 18.49 1.81
N PHE A 33 -11.65 18.14 2.77
CA PHE A 33 -11.06 16.81 2.86
C PHE A 33 -11.98 15.92 3.68
N VAL A 34 -12.23 14.70 3.19
CA VAL A 34 -13.10 13.72 3.84
C VAL A 34 -12.25 12.70 4.59
N PRO A 35 -12.52 12.44 5.88
CA PRO A 35 -11.84 11.38 6.63
C PRO A 35 -11.88 10.02 5.94
N GLN A 36 -10.78 9.29 5.99
CA GLN A 36 -10.67 7.94 5.42
C GLN A 36 -11.71 6.97 6.00
N SER A 37 -11.99 7.10 7.30
CA SER A 37 -13.02 6.32 8.00
C SER A 37 -14.40 6.50 7.39
N ILE A 38 -14.79 7.76 7.13
CA ILE A 38 -16.08 8.12 6.51
C ILE A 38 -16.13 7.67 5.06
N LEU A 39 -15.05 7.83 4.31
CA LEU A 39 -14.94 7.34 2.93
C LEU A 39 -15.12 5.83 2.85
N TRP A 40 -14.42 5.10 3.71
CA TRP A 40 -14.54 3.66 3.77
C TRP A 40 -15.96 3.24 4.15
N GLN A 41 -16.58 3.89 5.13
CA GLN A 41 -17.95 3.59 5.53
C GLN A 41 -18.93 3.75 4.35
N ARG A 42 -18.83 4.84 3.59
CA ARG A 42 -19.70 5.07 2.42
C ARG A 42 -19.54 4.03 1.32
N ILE A 43 -18.36 3.44 1.19
CA ILE A 43 -18.06 2.43 0.17
C ILE A 43 -18.42 1.02 0.65
N ALA A 44 -18.18 0.73 1.93
CA ALA A 44 -18.42 -0.58 2.53
C ALA A 44 -19.88 -0.79 2.93
N GLU A 45 -20.62 0.29 3.21
CA GLU A 45 -22.03 0.28 3.61
C GLU A 45 -22.85 1.23 2.71
N PRO A 46 -22.94 0.97 1.39
CA PRO A 46 -23.86 1.73 0.55
C PRO A 46 -25.30 1.53 1.07
N GLU A 47 -26.12 2.58 1.06
CA GLU A 47 -27.50 2.52 1.59
C GLU A 47 -28.26 1.29 1.04
N GLY A 48 -28.62 0.35 1.93
CA GLY A 48 -29.33 -0.88 1.57
C GLY A 48 -28.48 -2.05 1.06
N GLY A 49 -27.14 -1.94 1.13
CA GLY A 49 -26.20 -3.00 0.77
C GLY A 49 -26.01 -4.07 1.85
N PRO A 50 -25.47 -5.25 1.50
CA PRO A 50 -25.11 -6.28 2.47
C PRO A 50 -23.96 -5.78 3.36
N VAL A 51 -24.06 -6.05 4.66
CA VAL A 51 -22.97 -5.76 5.61
C VAL A 51 -21.80 -6.69 5.28
N LEU A 52 -20.65 -6.11 4.96
CA LEU A 52 -19.42 -6.86 4.73
C LEU A 52 -18.81 -7.30 6.06
N GLU A 53 -18.60 -8.61 6.23
CA GLU A 53 -17.99 -9.19 7.43
C GLU A 53 -16.78 -10.08 7.07
N GLY A 54 -15.89 -10.29 8.04
CA GLY A 54 -14.75 -11.20 7.92
C GLY A 54 -13.78 -10.88 6.77
N ASP A 55 -13.33 -11.94 6.09
CA ASP A 55 -12.27 -11.88 5.06
C ASP A 55 -12.65 -11.02 3.85
N GLU A 56 -13.94 -10.92 3.52
CA GLU A 56 -14.41 -10.10 2.39
C GLU A 56 -14.23 -8.61 2.66
N LYS A 57 -14.52 -8.18 3.89
CA LYS A 57 -14.30 -6.80 4.35
C LYS A 57 -12.82 -6.47 4.31
N GLU A 58 -11.96 -7.37 4.79
CA GLU A 58 -10.52 -7.15 4.78
C GLU A 58 -9.96 -7.06 3.36
N ARG A 59 -10.35 -7.99 2.48
CA ARG A 59 -9.96 -7.98 1.06
C ARG A 59 -10.37 -6.69 0.38
N MET A 60 -11.61 -6.25 0.59
CA MET A 60 -12.13 -5.02 0.00
C MET A 60 -11.43 -3.78 0.56
N TYR A 61 -11.11 -3.77 1.86
CA TYR A 61 -10.36 -2.68 2.49
C TYR A 61 -8.94 -2.56 1.92
N ARG A 62 -8.26 -3.69 1.68
CA ARG A 62 -6.96 -3.68 1.00
C ARG A 62 -7.07 -3.12 -0.42
N CYS A 63 -8.12 -3.49 -1.16
CA CYS A 63 -8.40 -2.92 -2.49
C CYS A 63 -8.66 -1.41 -2.43
N PHE A 64 -9.39 -0.93 -1.42
CA PHE A 64 -9.64 0.49 -1.16
C PHE A 64 -8.33 1.27 -0.93
N LEU A 65 -7.47 0.78 -0.03
CA LEU A 65 -6.17 1.41 0.21
C LEU A 65 -5.28 1.39 -1.05
N ALA A 66 -5.21 0.26 -1.74
CA ALA A 66 -4.46 0.15 -2.98
C ALA A 66 -4.98 1.08 -4.09
N ALA A 67 -6.28 1.38 -4.12
CA ALA A 67 -6.87 2.34 -5.06
C ALA A 67 -6.48 3.79 -4.72
N LEU A 68 -6.34 4.13 -3.43
CA LEU A 68 -5.94 5.46 -2.96
C LEU A 68 -4.45 5.77 -3.15
N VAL A 69 -3.57 4.78 -2.95
CA VAL A 69 -2.10 5.01 -2.94
C VAL A 69 -1.29 4.09 -3.85
N GLY A 70 -1.86 2.99 -4.32
CA GLY A 70 -1.10 1.89 -4.94
C GLY A 70 -0.76 2.07 -6.42
N LYS A 71 -1.36 3.05 -7.12
CA LYS A 71 -1.13 3.25 -8.56
C LYS A 71 -0.65 4.67 -8.88
N LYS A 72 0.14 4.80 -9.96
CA LYS A 72 0.64 6.09 -10.46
C LYS A 72 -0.49 7.09 -10.77
N ASN A 73 -1.65 6.61 -11.21
CA ASN A 73 -2.82 7.45 -11.46
C ASN A 73 -3.52 7.91 -10.16
N SER A 74 -3.37 7.17 -9.05
CA SER A 74 -3.98 7.53 -7.77
C SER A 74 -3.45 8.87 -7.24
N VAL A 75 -2.14 9.12 -7.35
CA VAL A 75 -1.50 10.38 -6.93
C VAL A 75 -1.95 11.57 -7.78
N ALA A 76 -2.34 11.32 -9.04
CA ALA A 76 -2.89 12.35 -9.91
C ALA A 76 -4.36 12.67 -9.60
N LEU A 77 -5.12 11.69 -9.10
CA LEU A 77 -6.56 11.82 -8.83
C LEU A 77 -6.86 12.30 -7.41
N PHE A 78 -6.11 11.80 -6.43
CA PHE A 78 -6.37 12.00 -5.02
C PHE A 78 -5.27 12.83 -4.36
N GLU A 79 -5.66 13.55 -3.31
CA GLU A 79 -4.78 14.28 -2.42
C GLU A 79 -5.15 13.95 -0.98
N SER A 80 -4.15 13.76 -0.13
CA SER A 80 -4.33 13.45 1.28
C SER A 80 -3.62 14.45 2.18
N ILE A 81 -4.23 14.71 3.33
CA ILE A 81 -3.63 15.40 4.47
C ILE A 81 -3.73 14.48 5.68
N GLU A 82 -2.66 14.42 6.47
CA GLU A 82 -2.64 13.74 7.76
C GLU A 82 -2.69 14.79 8.88
N ASP A 83 -3.61 14.59 9.81
CA ASP A 83 -3.68 15.39 11.03
C ASP A 83 -2.58 14.92 12.00
N PRO A 84 -1.62 15.78 12.39
CA PRO A 84 -0.49 15.37 13.23
C PRO A 84 -0.89 15.01 14.67
N GLU A 85 -2.06 15.43 15.15
CA GLU A 85 -2.51 15.14 16.52
C GLU A 85 -3.30 13.84 16.61
N THR A 86 -4.11 13.55 15.58
CA THR A 86 -5.01 12.38 15.57
C THR A 86 -4.51 11.24 14.67
N SER A 87 -3.49 11.49 13.85
CA SER A 87 -3.03 10.59 12.77
C SER A 87 -4.14 10.21 11.79
N GLU A 88 -5.23 11.01 11.73
CA GLU A 88 -6.33 10.78 10.82
C GLU A 88 -5.95 11.27 9.42
N ILE A 89 -6.03 10.37 8.44
CA ILE A 89 -5.83 10.71 7.03
C ILE A 89 -7.16 11.16 6.44
N ARG A 90 -7.17 12.34 5.83
CA ARG A 90 -8.31 12.88 5.09
C ARG A 90 -7.96 13.02 3.62
N TRP A 91 -8.92 12.76 2.75
CA TRP A 91 -8.74 12.65 1.31
C TRP A 91 -9.66 13.60 0.56
N ARG A 92 -9.20 14.10 -0.59
CA ARG A 92 -10.03 14.83 -1.55
C ARG A 92 -9.67 14.46 -2.98
N LEU A 93 -10.58 14.79 -3.91
CA LEU A 93 -10.25 14.82 -5.32
C LEU A 93 -9.40 16.04 -5.62
N ARG A 94 -8.34 15.85 -6.43
CA ARG A 94 -7.57 16.99 -6.94
C ARG A 94 -8.44 17.80 -7.89
N PRO A 95 -8.34 19.14 -7.88
CA PRO A 95 -8.99 19.98 -8.88
C PRO A 95 -8.43 19.62 -10.26
N GLN A 96 -9.17 18.85 -11.03
CA GLN A 96 -8.84 18.51 -12.41
C GLN A 96 -9.81 19.24 -13.33
N THR A 97 -9.32 19.71 -14.47
CA THR A 97 -10.23 20.09 -15.56
C THR A 97 -11.03 18.84 -15.98
N PRO A 98 -12.31 18.94 -16.34
CA PRO A 98 -13.13 17.78 -16.73
C PRO A 98 -12.49 16.90 -17.82
N GLU A 99 -11.65 17.51 -18.66
CA GLU A 99 -10.89 16.86 -19.73
C GLU A 99 -9.76 15.96 -19.23
N SER A 100 -9.14 16.28 -18.09
CA SER A 100 -8.03 15.49 -17.52
C SER A 100 -8.54 14.24 -16.80
N ALA A 101 -9.66 14.34 -16.07
CA ALA A 101 -10.30 13.19 -15.42
C ALA A 101 -10.74 12.10 -16.41
N ALA A 102 -11.27 12.49 -17.58
CA ALA A 102 -11.68 11.56 -18.63
C ALA A 102 -10.51 10.82 -19.28
N MET A 103 -9.31 11.42 -19.35
CA MET A 103 -8.13 10.77 -19.94
C MET A 103 -7.58 9.64 -19.07
N TYR A 104 -7.63 9.76 -17.74
CA TYR A 104 -7.10 8.75 -16.82
C TYR A 104 -7.99 7.52 -16.67
N LEU A 105 -9.30 7.68 -16.86
CA LEU A 105 -10.27 6.58 -16.78
C LEU A 105 -10.40 5.81 -18.11
N SER A 106 -10.12 6.47 -19.24
CA SER A 106 -10.40 5.89 -20.56
C SER A 106 -9.19 5.24 -21.26
N LYS A 107 -7.96 5.40 -20.75
CA LYS A 107 -6.77 4.81 -21.39
C LYS A 107 -5.78 4.24 -20.37
N GLY A 108 -5.88 2.94 -20.15
CA GLY A 108 -4.68 2.14 -19.91
C GLY A 108 -3.74 2.31 -21.12
N ASP A 109 -2.48 2.62 -20.83
CA ASP A 109 -1.36 2.65 -21.78
C ASP A 109 -1.42 3.67 -22.93
N LYS A 110 -1.16 4.95 -22.62
CA LYS A 110 -0.33 5.81 -23.50
C LYS A 110 0.62 6.68 -22.68
N PRO A 111 1.86 6.92 -23.15
CA PRO A 111 2.86 7.67 -22.40
C PRO A 111 2.45 9.13 -22.27
N LEU A 112 2.55 9.65 -21.04
CA LEU A 112 2.31 11.05 -20.71
C LEU A 112 3.08 11.98 -21.66
N VAL A 113 2.35 12.88 -22.31
CA VAL A 113 2.92 14.15 -22.76
C VAL A 113 3.35 14.89 -21.50
N ARG A 114 4.67 15.12 -21.35
CA ARG A 114 5.25 15.95 -20.29
C ARG A 114 4.69 17.36 -20.40
N GLN A 115 3.67 17.68 -19.61
CA GLN A 115 3.46 19.06 -19.20
C GLN A 115 4.46 19.33 -18.08
N GLU A 116 5.25 20.39 -18.24
CA GLU A 116 6.26 20.83 -17.28
C GLU A 116 5.60 20.99 -15.90
N GLU A 117 6.11 20.26 -14.90
CA GLU A 117 5.66 20.35 -13.51
C GLU A 117 5.80 21.81 -13.05
N PRO A 118 4.75 22.43 -12.47
CA PRO A 118 4.85 23.81 -12.00
C PRO A 118 5.95 23.92 -10.93
N PRO A 119 6.79 24.97 -10.97
CA PRO A 119 8.01 25.07 -10.16
C PRO A 119 7.79 24.95 -8.63
N GLN A 120 6.58 25.25 -8.16
CA GLN A 120 6.18 25.08 -6.75
C GLN A 120 6.11 23.60 -6.32
N GLN A 121 5.65 22.70 -7.20
CA GLN A 121 5.60 21.26 -6.90
C GLN A 121 7.01 20.66 -6.82
N ILE A 122 7.92 21.11 -7.69
CA ILE A 122 9.33 20.70 -7.64
C ILE A 122 9.95 21.15 -6.31
N GLU A 123 9.65 22.36 -5.84
CA GLU A 123 10.16 22.88 -4.57
C GLU A 123 9.62 22.10 -3.35
N GLU A 124 8.33 21.77 -3.33
CA GLU A 124 7.70 20.96 -2.27
C GLU A 124 8.24 19.52 -2.25
N LEU A 125 8.42 18.91 -3.43
CA LEU A 125 9.03 17.58 -3.57
C LEU A 125 10.48 17.61 -3.10
N GLN A 126 11.24 18.65 -3.42
CA GLN A 126 12.61 18.82 -2.94
C GLN A 126 12.67 18.95 -1.40
N LYS A 127 11.76 19.73 -0.79
CA LYS A 127 11.66 19.86 0.68
C LYS A 127 11.33 18.52 1.33
N THR A 128 10.34 17.81 0.79
CA THR A 128 9.95 16.47 1.27
C THR A 128 11.10 15.49 1.13
N LEU A 129 11.81 15.49 0.01
CA LEU A 129 12.94 14.60 -0.25
C LEU A 129 14.13 14.87 0.69
N VAL A 130 14.41 16.14 1.01
CA VAL A 130 15.42 16.50 2.02
C VAL A 130 15.00 16.04 3.41
N SER A 131 13.73 16.22 3.78
CA SER A 131 13.18 15.73 5.06
C SER A 131 13.30 14.21 5.18
N LEU A 132 12.88 13.47 4.14
CA LEU A 132 12.97 12.02 4.11
C LEU A 132 14.41 11.52 4.17
N ARG A 133 15.35 12.15 3.45
CA ARG A 133 16.78 11.81 3.56
C ARG A 133 17.31 12.00 4.97
N ARG A 134 16.94 13.10 5.64
CA ARG A 134 17.34 13.35 7.03
C ARG A 134 16.75 12.30 7.98
N GLN A 135 15.49 11.92 7.79
CA GLN A 135 14.83 10.88 8.60
C GLN A 135 15.48 9.51 8.36
N ALA A 136 15.77 9.15 7.11
CA ALA A 136 16.46 7.90 6.77
C ALA A 136 17.85 7.83 7.41
N ASN A 137 18.65 8.90 7.32
CA ASN A 137 19.97 8.95 7.95
C ASN A 137 19.88 8.85 9.49
N LYS A 138 18.83 9.44 10.10
CA LYS A 138 18.59 9.31 11.53
C LYS A 138 18.27 7.87 11.91
N LEU A 139 17.35 7.22 11.18
CA LEU A 139 17.00 5.83 11.42
C LEU A 139 18.19 4.89 11.21
N GLU A 140 19.04 5.14 10.21
CA GLU A 140 20.26 4.37 9.98
C GLU A 140 21.25 4.53 11.14
N SER A 141 21.43 5.76 11.64
CA SER A 141 22.24 6.03 12.84
C SER A 141 21.67 5.35 14.08
N ASP A 142 20.36 5.45 14.33
CA ASP A 142 19.69 4.84 15.47
C ASP A 142 19.81 3.30 15.40
N ASN A 143 19.62 2.71 14.21
CA ASN A 143 19.78 1.27 13.98
C ASN A 143 21.23 0.81 14.24
N HIS A 144 22.22 1.59 13.80
CA HIS A 144 23.63 1.31 14.10
C HIS A 144 23.91 1.36 15.61
N GLN A 145 23.36 2.34 16.32
CA GLN A 145 23.48 2.44 17.78
C GLN A 145 22.84 1.24 18.49
N TYR A 146 21.64 0.82 18.08
CA TYR A 146 20.99 -0.36 18.64
C TYR A 146 21.80 -1.64 18.38
N ALA A 147 22.36 -1.81 17.18
CA ALA A 147 23.24 -2.93 16.88
C ALA A 147 24.46 -2.97 17.82
N MET A 148 25.10 -1.83 18.06
CA MET A 148 26.22 -1.73 19.01
C MET A 148 25.80 -2.06 20.46
N ILE A 149 24.61 -1.61 20.89
CA ILE A 149 24.08 -1.91 22.22
C ILE A 149 23.81 -3.41 22.37
N ILE A 150 23.19 -4.03 21.37
CA ILE A 150 22.93 -5.47 21.34
C ILE A 150 24.24 -6.25 21.45
N ASP A 151 25.25 -5.89 20.65
CA ASP A 151 26.56 -6.53 20.70
C ASP A 151 27.24 -6.38 22.06
N ARG A 152 27.13 -5.19 22.67
CA ARG A 152 27.65 -4.97 24.02
C ARG A 152 26.93 -5.85 25.03
N ILE A 153 25.61 -5.93 24.98
CA ILE A 153 24.80 -6.78 25.87
C ILE A 153 25.19 -8.24 25.70
N LYS A 154 25.32 -8.75 24.47
CA LYS A 154 25.77 -10.13 24.18
C LYS A 154 27.14 -10.43 24.81
N ARG A 155 28.07 -9.46 24.77
CA ARG A 155 29.42 -9.60 25.36
C ARG A 155 29.42 -9.50 26.88
N THR A 156 28.59 -8.64 27.47
CA THR A 156 28.50 -8.48 28.94
C THR A 156 27.57 -9.50 29.61
N ALA A 157 26.79 -10.25 28.83
CA ALA A 157 25.89 -11.28 29.33
C ALA A 157 26.65 -12.41 30.04
N SER A 158 25.97 -13.08 30.97
CA SER A 158 26.51 -14.26 31.64
C SER A 158 26.84 -15.36 30.62
N PRO A 159 27.80 -16.27 30.93
CA PRO A 159 28.18 -17.35 30.02
C PRO A 159 26.98 -18.22 29.57
N GLU A 160 26.00 -18.44 30.45
CA GLU A 160 24.77 -19.19 30.15
C GLU A 160 23.89 -18.45 29.13
N VAL A 161 23.70 -17.14 29.32
CA VAL A 161 22.91 -16.32 28.39
C VAL A 161 23.61 -16.24 27.02
N ARG A 162 24.94 -16.14 26.98
CA ARG A 162 25.69 -16.16 25.72
C ARG A 162 25.53 -17.48 24.96
N LYS A 163 25.62 -18.62 25.66
CA LYS A 163 25.34 -19.93 25.05
C LYS A 163 23.92 -20.04 24.51
N ASN A 164 22.94 -19.49 25.21
CA ASN A 164 21.55 -19.47 24.72
C ASN A 164 21.40 -18.60 23.46
N PHE A 165 22.10 -17.47 23.38
CA PHE A 165 22.12 -16.65 22.15
C PHE A 165 22.79 -17.39 20.98
N GLU A 166 23.93 -18.04 21.21
CA GLU A 166 24.61 -18.84 20.18
C GLU A 166 23.73 -19.99 19.68
N PHE A 167 23.03 -20.67 20.60
CA PHE A 167 22.07 -21.71 20.27
C PHE A 167 20.88 -21.18 19.47
N PHE A 168 20.33 -20.02 19.88
CA PHE A 168 19.27 -19.34 19.16
C PHE A 168 19.70 -18.95 17.74
N GLU A 169 20.89 -18.36 17.57
CA GLU A 169 21.42 -17.97 16.25
C GLU A 169 21.60 -19.19 15.33
N SER A 170 22.05 -20.33 15.88
CA SER A 170 22.14 -21.59 15.15
C SER A 170 20.77 -22.09 14.68
N LEU A 171 19.77 -22.08 15.55
CA LEU A 171 18.39 -22.46 15.20
C LEU A 171 17.78 -21.51 14.17
N TYR A 172 18.00 -20.21 14.33
CA TYR A 172 17.51 -19.19 13.40
C TYR A 172 18.10 -19.40 12.00
N SER A 173 19.42 -19.61 11.91
CA SER A 173 20.08 -19.90 10.63
C SER A 173 19.57 -21.19 9.98
N PHE A 174 19.30 -22.22 10.80
CA PHE A 174 18.70 -23.45 10.31
C PHE A 174 17.29 -23.22 9.74
N ILE A 175 16.44 -22.44 10.42
CA ILE A 175 15.10 -22.09 9.95
C ILE A 175 15.18 -21.31 8.62
N GLU A 176 16.06 -20.31 8.52
CA GLU A 176 16.22 -19.56 7.27
C GLU A 176 16.65 -20.45 6.09
N GLN A 177 17.58 -21.38 6.31
CA GLN A 177 17.99 -22.34 5.27
C GLN A 177 16.85 -23.28 4.88
N PHE A 178 16.04 -23.70 5.85
CA PHE A 178 14.87 -24.53 5.60
C PHE A 178 13.81 -23.78 4.80
N ASP A 179 13.54 -22.52 5.13
CA ASP A 179 12.60 -21.66 4.39
C ASP A 179 13.03 -21.47 2.93
N HIS A 180 14.33 -21.26 2.68
CA HIS A 180 14.87 -21.19 1.32
C HIS A 180 14.66 -22.51 0.57
N SER A 181 14.97 -23.63 1.22
CA SER A 181 14.80 -24.97 0.64
C SER A 181 13.33 -25.24 0.31
N MET A 182 12.41 -24.85 1.20
CA MET A 182 10.97 -25.00 1.00
C MET A 182 10.48 -24.16 -0.18
N SER A 183 10.95 -22.90 -0.29
CA SER A 183 10.65 -22.03 -1.43
C SER A 183 11.09 -22.64 -2.75
N ASP A 184 12.26 -23.28 -2.79
CA ASP A 184 12.77 -23.94 -3.99
C ASP A 184 11.99 -25.22 -4.33
N ILE A 185 11.58 -25.99 -3.33
CA ILE A 185 10.67 -27.14 -3.53
C ILE A 185 9.35 -26.65 -4.12
N GLU A 186 8.75 -25.59 -3.57
CA GLU A 186 7.50 -25.02 -4.10
C GLU A 186 7.63 -24.56 -5.55
N LYS A 187 8.75 -23.93 -5.91
CA LYS A 187 9.03 -23.54 -7.31
C LYS A 187 9.12 -24.76 -8.21
N HIS A 188 9.80 -25.82 -7.78
CA HIS A 188 9.92 -27.05 -8.55
C HIS A 188 8.57 -27.76 -8.71
N VAL A 189 7.76 -27.86 -7.66
CA VAL A 189 6.41 -28.44 -7.72
C VAL A 189 5.53 -27.66 -8.69
N LYS A 190 5.53 -26.32 -8.62
CA LYS A 190 4.80 -25.47 -9.58
C LYS A 190 5.30 -25.67 -11.01
N ALA A 191 6.61 -25.85 -11.22
CA ALA A 191 7.17 -26.10 -12.54
C ALA A 191 6.79 -27.47 -13.11
N ILE A 192 6.73 -28.51 -12.26
CA ILE A 192 6.25 -29.84 -12.65
C ILE A 192 4.76 -29.78 -13.00
N GLY A 193 3.93 -29.15 -12.16
CA GLY A 193 2.49 -28.98 -12.45
C GLY A 193 2.26 -28.33 -13.81
N LYS A 194 2.95 -27.20 -14.10
CA LYS A 194 2.89 -26.55 -15.41
C LYS A 194 3.33 -27.42 -16.58
N LYS A 195 4.22 -28.41 -16.37
CA LYS A 195 4.63 -29.35 -17.42
C LYS A 195 3.57 -30.42 -17.64
N ILE A 196 2.94 -30.91 -16.59
CA ILE A 196 1.83 -31.88 -16.67
C ILE A 196 0.64 -31.24 -17.41
N ASP A 197 0.22 -30.04 -17.00
CA ASP A 197 -0.90 -29.32 -17.63
C ASP A 197 -0.68 -29.11 -19.15
N LYS A 198 0.57 -28.86 -19.56
CA LYS A 198 0.92 -28.74 -20.98
C LYS A 198 0.82 -30.07 -21.74
N LEU A 199 1.21 -31.17 -21.11
CA LEU A 199 1.13 -32.50 -21.72
C LEU A 199 -0.33 -32.98 -21.86
N GLU A 200 -1.23 -32.56 -20.97
CA GLU A 200 -2.65 -32.89 -21.04
C GLU A 200 -3.42 -32.08 -22.11
N ILE A 201 -2.91 -30.91 -22.51
CA ILE A 201 -3.51 -30.08 -23.59
C ILE A 201 -3.09 -30.57 -24.99
N ASP A 202 -1.97 -31.30 -25.10
CA ASP A 202 -1.42 -31.81 -26.36
C ASP A 202 -1.93 -33.24 -26.72
N ILE A 203 -2.93 -33.77 -26.00
CA ILE A 203 -3.64 -35.04 -26.26
C ILE A 203 -5.07 -34.74 -26.75
#